data_AF-G5S460-F1
#
_entry.id   AF-G5S460-F1
#
_cell.length_a   1.000
_cell.length_b   1.000
_cell.length_c   1.000
_cell.angle_alpha   90.00
_cell.angle_beta   90.00
_cell.angle_gamma   90.00
#
_symmetry.space_group_name_H-M   'P 1'
#
loop_
_entity.id
_entity.type
_entity.pdbx_description
1 polymer ?
#
loop_
_entity_poly.entity_id
_entity_poly.type
_entity_poly.pdbx_seq_one_letter_code
_entity_poly.pdbx_strand_id
1 'polypeptide(L)' 'KIAAGDTSNLGDTSTLADPGVVEKLLEEKQAIAMPS' A
#
# COMPACT_ATOMS: atom_id res chain seq x y z
N LYS A 1 8.34 -8.66 -13.19
CA LYS A 1 6.88 -8.63 -12.93
C LYS A 1 6.71 -8.20 -11.48
N ILE A 2 6.06 -7.08 -11.20
CA ILE A 2 5.68 -6.73 -9.82
C ILE A 2 4.46 -7.59 -9.49
N ALA A 3 4.52 -8.39 -8.42
CA ALA A 3 3.38 -9.19 -8.00
C ALA A 3 2.34 -8.26 -7.37
N ALA A 4 1.05 -8.46 -7.66
CA ALA A 4 -0.02 -7.73 -7.01
C ALA A 4 -0.04 -8.09 -5.51
N GLY A 5 0.53 -7.22 -4.67
CA GLY A 5 0.75 -7.46 -3.24
C GLY A 5 2.19 -7.24 -2.77
N ASP A 6 3.16 -7.14 -3.70
CA ASP A 6 4.52 -6.73 -3.39
C ASP A 6 4.59 -5.21 -3.31
N THR A 7 4.37 -4.70 -2.09
CA THR A 7 4.37 -3.28 -1.77
C THR A 7 5.73 -2.84 -1.23
N SER A 8 6.66 -3.79 -1.09
CA SER A 8 8.04 -3.54 -0.67
C SER A 8 8.83 -2.73 -1.72
N ASN A 9 8.32 -2.66 -2.96
CA ASN A 9 8.96 -2.00 -4.09
C ASN A 9 8.11 -0.85 -4.69
N LEU A 10 7.41 -0.10 -3.83
CA LEU A 10 6.62 1.09 -4.23
C LEU A 10 7.48 2.26 -4.74
N GLY A 11 8.80 2.22 -4.52
CA GLY A 11 9.72 3.31 -4.86
C GLY A 11 9.63 4.47 -3.86
N ASP A 12 10.09 5.65 -4.29
CA ASP A 12 10.09 6.84 -3.44
C ASP A 12 8.71 7.52 -3.42
N THR A 13 8.03 7.42 -2.27
CA THR A 13 6.73 8.03 -2.02
C THR A 13 6.82 9.48 -1.55
N SER A 14 8.03 10.05 -1.41
CA SER A 14 8.25 11.44 -0.95
C SER A 14 7.66 12.51 -1.87
N THR A 15 7.35 12.15 -3.12
CA THR A 15 6.68 13.03 -4.11
C THR A 15 5.16 13.06 -3.97
N LEU A 16 4.58 12.19 -3.13
CA LEU A 16 3.17 12.28 -2.76
C LEU A 16 2.96 13.48 -1.85
N ALA A 17 1.79 14.13 -1.98
CA ALA A 17 1.41 15.24 -1.10
C ALA A 17 1.40 14.84 0.39
N ASP A 18 1.11 13.57 0.66
CA ASP A 18 1.26 12.91 1.95
C ASP A 18 1.76 11.47 1.71
N PRO A 19 3.03 11.16 1.99
CA PRO A 19 3.56 9.80 1.86
C PRO A 19 2.88 8.78 2.79
N GLY A 20 2.28 9.21 3.91
CA GLY A 20 1.65 8.34 4.91
C GLY A 20 0.35 7.67 4.43
N VAL A 21 -0.27 8.19 3.36
CA VAL A 21 -1.48 7.58 2.78
C VAL A 21 -1.24 6.17 2.26
N VAL A 22 0.00 5.84 1.90
CA VAL A 22 0.38 4.51 1.42
C VAL A 22 0.18 3.47 2.51
N GLU A 23 0.62 3.73 3.75
CA GLU A 23 0.42 2.81 4.88
C GLU A 23 -1.07 2.59 5.14
N LYS A 24 -1.85 3.68 5.20
CA LYS A 24 -3.30 3.63 5.42
C LYS A 24 -4.02 2.79 4.36
N LEU A 25 -3.67 2.95 3.09
CA LEU A 25 -4.25 2.18 1.98
C LEU A 25 -3.87 0.70 2.04
N LEU A 26 -2.66 0.37 2.51
CA LEU A 26 -2.21 -1.01 2.66
C LEU A 26 -2.95 -1.72 3.79
N GLU A 27 -3.12 -1.06 4.93
CA GLU A 27 -3.91 -1.54 6.06
C GLU A 27 -5.37 -1.78 5.65
N GLU A 28 -6.00 -0.81 4.99
CA GLU A 28 -7.36 -0.92 4.48
C GLU A 28 -7.51 -2.06 3.48
N LYS A 29 -6.56 -2.20 2.54
CA LYS A 29 -6.57 -3.29 1.55
C LYS A 29 -6.49 -4.67 2.22
N GLN A 30 -5.71 -4.82 3.29
CA GLN A 30 -5.62 -6.07 4.05
C GLN A 30 -6.92 -6.33 4.83
N ALA A 31 -7.49 -5.30 5.45
CA ALA A 31 -8.75 -5.39 6.17
C ALA A 31 -9.92 -5.79 5.27
N ILE A 32 -9.96 -5.29 4.03
CA ILE A 32 -10.99 -5.66 3.04
C ILE A 32 -10.81 -7.11 2.53
N ALA A 33 -9.56 -7.59 2.44
CA ALA A 33 -9.26 -8.93 1.92
C ALA A 33 -9.55 -10.07 2.92
N MET A 34 -9.81 -9.75 4.19
CA MET A 34 -10.19 -10.72 5.23
C MET A 34 -11.66 -10.57 5.62
N PRO A 35 -12.63 -11.07 4.82
CA PRO A 35 -13.98 -11.26 5.31
C PRO A 35 -13.95 -12.37 6.38
N SER A 36 -14.38 -12.03 7.59
CA SER A 36 -14.63 -12.94 8.72
C SER A 36 -15.71 -13.99 8.40
#